data_AF-S9QXE0-F1
#
_entry.id   AF-S9QXE0-F1
#
_cell.length_a   1.000
_cell.length_b   1.000
_cell.length_c   1.000
_cell.angle_alpha   90.00
_cell.angle_beta   90.00
_cell.angle_gamma   90.00
#
_symmetry.space_group_name_H-M   'P 1'
#
loop_
_entity.id
_entity.type
_entity.pdbx_description
1 polymer ?
#
loop_
_entity_poly.entity_id
_entity_poly.type
_entity_poly.pdbx_seq_one_letter_code
_entity_poly.pdbx_strand_id
1 'polypeptide(L)' 'MTAPATLTDLIRAAAHALIRRDTLEIQDLARISEGWLQSEEEAEAQRLLLDAILEAACLLEGEPSELESALEDA' A
#
# COMPACT_ATOMS: atom_id res chain seq x y z
N MET A 1 8.12 -3.19 10.41
CA MET A 1 7.90 -4.29 9.45
C MET A 1 9.13 -4.42 8.56
N THR A 2 9.46 -5.62 8.10
CA THR A 2 10.43 -5.84 7.01
C THR A 2 9.87 -5.22 5.73
N ALA A 3 10.71 -4.52 4.96
CA ALA A 3 10.31 -3.96 3.68
C ALA A 3 9.78 -5.08 2.75
N PRO A 4 8.71 -4.84 1.97
CA PRO A 4 8.23 -5.83 1.01
C PRO A 4 9.35 -6.19 0.03
N ALA A 5 9.46 -7.47 -0.30
CA ALA A 5 10.49 -7.99 -1.21
C ALA A 5 9.88 -8.59 -2.50
N THR A 6 8.55 -8.75 -2.53
CA THR A 6 7.82 -9.29 -3.68
C THR A 6 6.56 -8.46 -3.94
N LEU A 7 6.04 -8.49 -5.17
CA LEU A 7 4.78 -7.82 -5.52
C LEU A 7 3.62 -8.25 -4.62
N THR A 8 3.56 -9.54 -4.24
CA THR A 8 2.53 -10.04 -3.32
C THR A 8 2.65 -9.41 -1.93
N ASP A 9 3.86 -9.24 -1.42
CA ASP A 9 4.09 -8.57 -0.13
C ASP A 9 3.72 -7.09 -0.21
N LEU A 10 4.05 -6.42 -1.32
CA LEU A 10 3.70 -5.02 -1.55
C LEU A 10 2.19 -4.80 -1.59
N ILE A 11 1.45 -5.64 -2.34
CA ILE A 11 -0.01 -5.57 -2.41
C ILE A 11 -0.63 -5.78 -1.02
N ARG A 12 -0.13 -6.77 -0.27
CA ARG A 12 -0.62 -7.03 1.10
C ARG A 12 -0.34 -5.85 2.02
N ALA A 13 0.87 -5.32 1.99
CA ALA A 13 1.26 -4.17 2.82
C ALA A 13 0.43 -2.92 2.45
N ALA A 14 0.23 -2.65 1.17
CA ALA A 14 -0.58 -1.52 0.71
C ALA A 14 -2.05 -1.66 1.11
N ALA A 15 -2.61 -2.87 1.04
CA ALA A 15 -3.96 -3.14 1.53
C ALA A 15 -4.07 -2.92 3.06
N HIS A 16 -3.10 -3.38 3.84
CA HIS A 16 -3.08 -3.15 5.29
C HIS A 16 -2.93 -1.67 5.63
N ALA A 17 -2.06 -0.94 4.92
CA ALA A 17 -1.89 0.49 5.09
C ALA A 17 -3.17 1.25 4.74
N LEU A 18 -3.85 0.88 3.65
CA LEU A 18 -5.16 1.44 3.29
C LEU A 18 -6.21 1.18 4.37
N ILE A 19 -6.30 -0.04 4.89
CA ILE A 19 -7.26 -0.40 5.94
C ILE A 19 -7.06 0.47 7.20
N ARG A 20 -5.80 0.73 7.57
CA ARG A 20 -5.40 1.60 8.70
C ARG A 20 -5.40 3.10 8.39
N ARG A 21 -5.70 3.47 7.14
CA ARG A 21 -5.60 4.86 6.63
C ARG A 21 -4.20 5.46 6.80
N ASP A 22 -3.16 4.62 6.79
CA ASP A 22 -1.78 5.06 6.95
C ASP A 22 -1.21 5.51 5.58
N THR A 23 -1.49 6.77 5.23
CA THR A 23 -1.03 7.37 3.98
C THR A 23 0.50 7.48 3.90
N LEU A 24 1.18 7.60 5.04
CA LEU A 24 2.64 7.64 5.09
C LEU A 24 3.24 6.28 4.74
N GLU A 25 2.67 5.20 5.27
CA GLU A 25 3.11 3.85 4.93
C GLU A 25 2.89 3.55 3.43
N ILE A 26 1.78 4.00 2.83
CA ILE A 26 1.54 3.84 1.39
C ILE A 26 2.63 4.57 0.56
N GLN A 27 2.99 5.81 0.95
CA GLN A 27 4.05 6.57 0.29
C GLN A 27 5.42 5.89 0.44
N ASP A 28 5.71 5.31 1.60
CA ASP A 28 6.93 4.55 1.83
C ASP A 28 7.00 3.29 0.97
N LEU A 29 5.87 2.59 0.80
CA LEU A 29 5.78 1.43 -0.08
C LEU A 29 6.05 1.79 -1.54
N ALA A 30 5.53 2.94 -2.02
CA ALA A 30 5.83 3.45 -3.36
C ALA A 30 7.32 3.68 -3.55
N ARG A 31 7.94 4.41 -2.63
CA ARG A 31 9.39 4.68 -2.64
C ARG A 31 10.25 3.42 -2.58
N ILE A 32 9.81 2.38 -1.84
CA ILE A 32 10.52 1.10 -1.79
C ILE A 32 10.44 0.38 -3.15
N SER A 33 9.26 0.34 -3.77
CA SER A 33 9.05 -0.35 -5.05
C SER A 33 9.82 0.27 -6.22
N GLU A 34 10.11 1.57 -6.18
CA GLU A 34 10.94 2.25 -7.19
C GLU A 34 12.35 1.66 -7.30
N GLY A 35 12.87 1.07 -6.22
CA GLY A 35 14.21 0.46 -6.19
C GLY A 35 14.27 -0.97 -6.71
N TRP A 36 13.15 -1.57 -7.14
CA TRP A 36 13.10 -2.96 -7.53
C TRP A 36 13.63 -3.19 -8.95
N LEU A 37 14.26 -4.36 -9.15
CA LEU A 37 14.69 -4.78 -10.48
C LEU A 37 13.48 -5.37 -11.23
N GLN A 38 12.82 -4.54 -12.03
CA GLN A 38 11.61 -4.89 -12.78
C GLN A 38 11.58 -4.19 -14.14
N SER A 39 10.67 -4.63 -15.01
CA SER A 39 10.42 -3.94 -16.28
C SER A 39 9.76 -2.57 -16.07
N GLU A 40 9.85 -1.71 -17.09
CA GLU A 40 9.19 -0.39 -17.06
C GLU A 40 7.66 -0.52 -16.95
N GLU A 41 7.06 -1.48 -17.66
CA GLU A 41 5.62 -1.75 -17.60
C GLU A 41 5.17 -2.20 -16.19
N GLU A 42 5.95 -3.07 -15.54
CA GLU A 42 5.68 -3.51 -14.16
C GLU A 42 5.80 -2.35 -13.16
N ALA A 43 6.84 -1.51 -13.30
CA ALA A 43 7.02 -0.33 -12.46
C ALA A 43 5.87 0.67 -12.63
N GLU A 44 5.43 0.92 -13.87
CA GLU A 44 4.31 1.81 -14.15
C GLU A 44 3.00 1.28 -13.55
N ALA A 45 2.70 -0.01 -13.73
CA ALA A 45 1.51 -0.63 -13.18
C ALA A 45 1.50 -0.59 -11.64
N GLN A 46 2.64 -0.85 -11.00
CA GLN A 46 2.79 -0.77 -9.55
C GLN A 46 2.61 0.65 -9.03
N ARG A 47 3.21 1.65 -9.69
CA ARG A 47 3.04 3.06 -9.33
C ARG A 47 1.57 3.45 -9.40
N LEU A 48 0.90 3.14 -10.51
CA LEU A 48 -0.52 3.47 -10.70
C LEU A 48 -1.41 2.81 -9.63
N LEU A 49 -1.10 1.56 -9.25
CA LEU A 49 -1.80 0.88 -8.16
C LEU A 49 -1.60 1.60 -6.82
N LEU A 50 -0.37 1.93 -6.45
CA LEU A 50 -0.07 2.57 -5.17
C LEU A 50 -0.61 4.00 -5.10
N ASP A 51 -0.59 4.75 -6.21
CA ASP A 51 -1.21 6.07 -6.31
C ASP A 51 -2.73 5.99 -6.11
N ALA A 52 -3.40 5.00 -6.73
CA ALA A 52 -4.83 4.80 -6.54
C ALA A 52 -5.19 4.40 -5.10
N ILE A 53 -4.34 3.59 -4.45
CA ILE A 53 -4.50 3.22 -3.04
C ILE A 53 -4.31 4.44 -2.14
N LEU A 54 -3.32 5.29 -2.41
CA LEU A 54 -3.08 6.53 -1.66
C LEU A 54 -4.27 7.48 -1.80
N GLU A 55 -4.78 7.67 -3.02
CA GLU A 55 -5.98 8.49 -3.27
C GLU A 55 -7.18 7.95 -2.49
N ALA A 56 -7.41 6.63 -2.52
CA ALA A 56 -8.48 6.00 -1.75
C ALA A 56 -8.31 6.23 -0.24
N ALA A 57 -7.08 6.12 0.29
CA ALA A 57 -6.81 6.38 1.71
C ALA A 57 -7.11 7.83 2.10
N CYS A 58 -6.70 8.80 1.27
CA CYS A 58 -7.01 10.22 1.48
C CYS A 58 -8.51 10.50 1.43
N LEU A 59 -9.24 9.89 0.50
CA LEU A 59 -10.71 10.06 0.39
C LEU A 59 -11.47 9.45 1.58
N LEU A 60 -10.90 8.44 2.22
CA LEU A 60 -11.47 7.76 3.38
C LEU A 60 -10.97 8.35 4.72
N GLU A 61 -10.19 9.42 4.69
CA GLU A 61 -9.65 10.05 5.91
C GLU A 61 -10.80 10.56 6.79
N GLY A 62 -10.82 10.11 8.05
CA GLY A 62 -11.88 10.43 9.01
C GLY A 62 -13.05 9.44 9.05
N GLU A 63 -13.11 8.48 8.13
CA GLU A 63 -14.10 7.40 8.14
C GLU A 63 -13.56 6.15 8.85
N PRO A 64 -14.30 5.57 9.82
CA PRO A 64 -13.86 4.35 10.50
C PRO A 64 -13.78 3.17 9.53
N SER A 65 -12.77 2.32 9.73
CA SER A 65 -12.56 1.13 8.89
C SER A 65 -13.09 -0.12 9.58
N GLU A 66 -14.13 -0.74 9.04
CA GLU A 66 -14.68 -2.01 9.59
C GLU A 66 -13.71 -3.19 9.44
N LEU A 67 -12.69 -3.06 8.59
CA LEU A 67 -11.68 -4.09 8.34
C LEU A 67 -10.47 -3.98 9.27
N GLU A 68 -10.30 -2.86 9.96
CA GLU A 68 -9.14 -2.61 10.81
C GLU A 68 -9.14 -3.53 12.04
N SER A 69 -10.29 -3.73 12.66
CA SER A 69 -10.44 -4.68 13.78
C SER A 69 -10.08 -6.12 13.40
N ALA A 70 -10.38 -6.53 12.17
CA ALA A 70 -10.05 -7.87 11.67
C ALA A 70 -8.53 -8.08 11.47
N LEU A 71 -7.74 -7.01 11.38
CA LEU A 71 -6.28 -7.08 11.30
C LEU A 71 -5.61 -7.17 12.68
N GLU A 72 -6.23 -6.66 13.73
CA GLU A 72 -5.67 -6.73 15.10
C GLU A 72 -5.76 -8.15 15.69
N ASP A 73 -6.70 -8.95 15.21
CA ASP A 73 -6.96 -10.33 15.66
C ASP A 73 -6.17 -11.41 14.88
N ALA A 74 -5.40 -11.03 13.84
CA ALA A 74 -4.72 -11.95 12.90
C ALA A 74 -3.20 -12.03 13.11
#